data_AF-A0A426YCH5-F1
#
_entry.id   AF-A0A426YCH5-F1
#
_cell.length_a   1.000
_cell.length_b   1.000
_cell.length_c   1.000
_cell.angle_alpha   90.00
_cell.angle_beta   90.00
_cell.angle_gamma   90.00
#
_symmetry.space_group_name_H-M   'P 1'
#
loop_
_entity.id
_entity.type
_entity.pdbx_description
1 polymer ?
#
loop_
_entity_poly.entity_id
_entity_poly.type
_entity_poly.pdbx_seq_one_letter_code
_entity_poly.pdbx_strand_id
1 'polypeptide(L)'
;MCTLGILDTLIAALRLLFPVVAQHAAAALYNLLSVEAYRSIIGSKKSLIAILMDPTRSIKDALKVLFDLALYPLNRTTLVELGVMPPLFVLVVKDPMMVIAQVVRCDESIEAFRSVDNISVLVELVVGGSGRTRENVTAALLNLVKSDRDKTMGVVREVDGAKGAALMVMLGPL
;
A
#
# COMPACT_ATOMS: atom_id res chain seq x y z
N MET A 1 -6.57 -28.14 0.10
CA MET A 1 -5.12 -28.23 0.39
C MET A 1 -4.25 -28.07 -0.88
N CYS A 2 -4.54 -27.11 -1.79
CA CYS A 2 -3.82 -26.98 -3.08
C CYS A 2 -2.97 -25.71 -3.21
N THR A 3 -2.93 -24.85 -2.19
CA THR A 3 -2.28 -23.53 -2.24
C THR A 3 -0.79 -23.58 -1.93
N LEU A 4 -0.32 -24.58 -1.17
CA LEU A 4 1.10 -24.69 -0.82
C LEU A 4 1.97 -24.81 -2.08
N GLY A 5 1.59 -25.69 -3.01
CA GLY A 5 2.37 -25.91 -4.24
C GLY A 5 2.42 -24.70 -5.17
N ILE A 6 1.28 -24.02 -5.41
CA ILE A 6 1.22 -22.85 -6.30
C ILE A 6 2.08 -21.70 -5.79
N LEU A 7 2.04 -21.40 -4.49
CA LEU A 7 2.87 -20.31 -3.94
C LEU A 7 4.37 -20.63 -4.07
N ASP A 8 4.76 -21.88 -3.86
CA ASP A 8 6.16 -22.30 -3.98
C ASP A 8 6.63 -22.24 -5.45
N THR A 9 5.76 -22.61 -6.40
CA THR A 9 6.01 -22.42 -7.83
C THR A 9 6.14 -20.95 -8.21
N LEU A 10 5.27 -20.07 -7.69
CA LEU A 10 5.35 -18.62 -7.96
C LEU A 10 6.61 -18.01 -7.36
N ILE A 11 7.00 -18.43 -6.16
CA ILE A 11 8.28 -18.05 -5.54
C ILE A 11 9.46 -18.48 -6.41
N ALA A 12 9.45 -19.72 -6.92
CA ALA A 12 10.49 -20.22 -7.81
C ALA A 12 10.53 -19.43 -9.13
N ALA A 13 9.38 -19.16 -9.73
CA ALA A 13 9.25 -18.38 -10.95
C ALA A 13 9.77 -16.94 -10.77
N LEU A 14 9.45 -16.30 -9.64
CA LEU A 14 9.99 -14.99 -9.31
C LEU A 14 11.52 -15.03 -9.18
N ARG A 15 12.13 -16.09 -8.63
CA ARG A 15 13.60 -16.18 -8.51
C ARG A 15 14.34 -16.28 -9.84
N LEU A 16 13.65 -16.61 -10.93
CA LEU A 16 14.25 -16.63 -12.25
C LEU A 16 14.59 -15.20 -12.68
N LEU A 17 15.77 -15.01 -13.28
CA LEU A 17 16.25 -13.70 -13.78
C LEU A 17 15.59 -13.30 -15.11
N PHE A 18 14.36 -13.76 -15.37
CA PHE A 18 13.59 -13.43 -16.57
C PHE A 18 12.51 -12.39 -16.22
N PRO A 19 12.64 -11.13 -16.67
CA PRO A 19 11.71 -10.06 -16.32
C PRO A 19 10.25 -10.39 -16.65
N VAL A 20 10.02 -11.03 -17.80
CA VAL A 20 8.67 -11.44 -18.26
C VAL A 20 8.07 -12.49 -17.31
N VAL A 21 8.85 -13.44 -16.82
CA VAL A 21 8.36 -14.48 -15.90
C VAL A 21 8.03 -13.87 -14.54
N ALA A 22 8.87 -12.97 -14.04
CA ALA A 22 8.62 -12.26 -12.79
C ALA A 22 7.35 -11.41 -12.87
N GLN A 23 7.11 -10.74 -14.00
CA GLN A 23 5.89 -9.97 -14.23
C GLN A 23 4.63 -10.85 -14.20
N HIS A 24 4.63 -11.98 -14.93
CA HIS A 24 3.48 -12.90 -14.91
C HIS A 24 3.24 -13.51 -13.53
N ALA A 25 4.31 -13.85 -12.80
CA ALA A 25 4.20 -14.36 -11.44
C ALA A 25 3.64 -13.31 -10.47
N ALA A 26 4.08 -12.05 -10.58
CA ALA A 26 3.52 -10.94 -9.81
C ALA A 26 2.05 -10.69 -10.14
N ALA A 27 1.66 -10.74 -11.42
CA ALA A 27 0.27 -10.59 -11.84
C ALA A 27 -0.61 -11.74 -11.32
N ALA A 28 -0.12 -12.98 -11.34
CA ALA A 28 -0.82 -14.13 -10.77
C ALA A 28 -1.02 -13.97 -9.25
N LEU A 29 0.02 -13.54 -8.51
CA LEU A 29 -0.08 -13.25 -7.08
C LEU A 29 -1.09 -12.15 -6.79
N TYR A 30 -1.05 -11.07 -7.56
CA TYR A 30 -2.00 -9.97 -7.44
C TYR A 30 -3.45 -10.44 -7.65
N ASN A 31 -3.68 -11.31 -8.64
CA ASN A 31 -5.01 -11.90 -8.86
C ASN A 31 -5.43 -12.78 -7.68
N LEU A 32 -4.53 -13.55 -7.06
CA LEU A 32 -4.85 -14.34 -5.87
C LEU A 32 -5.24 -13.45 -4.68
N LEU A 33 -4.65 -12.28 -4.52
CA LEU A 33 -4.99 -11.33 -3.44
C LEU A 33 -6.38 -10.72 -3.57
N SER A 34 -7.03 -10.85 -4.73
CA SER A 34 -8.46 -10.50 -4.88
C SER A 34 -9.38 -11.39 -4.03
N VAL A 35 -8.91 -12.57 -3.61
CA VAL A 35 -9.64 -13.48 -2.73
C VAL A 35 -9.11 -13.33 -1.31
N GLU A 36 -9.96 -12.92 -0.38
CA GLU A 36 -9.57 -12.60 0.99
C GLU A 36 -8.85 -13.76 1.70
N ALA A 37 -9.31 -15.00 1.50
CA ALA A 37 -8.72 -16.20 2.09
C ALA A 37 -7.23 -16.39 1.74
N TYR A 38 -6.74 -15.81 0.64
CA TYR A 38 -5.33 -15.90 0.24
C TYR A 38 -4.47 -14.76 0.81
N ARG A 39 -5.05 -13.66 1.31
CA ARG A 39 -4.29 -12.50 1.79
C ARG A 39 -3.41 -12.85 2.99
N SER A 40 -3.94 -13.57 3.98
CA SER A 40 -3.19 -14.02 5.16
C SER A 40 -2.15 -15.09 4.81
N ILE A 41 -2.51 -16.04 3.94
CA ILE A 41 -1.64 -17.14 3.50
C ILE A 41 -0.42 -16.58 2.76
N ILE A 42 -0.65 -15.68 1.80
CA ILE A 42 0.43 -15.03 1.03
C ILE A 42 1.27 -14.12 1.94
N GLY A 43 0.63 -13.31 2.79
CA GLY A 43 1.32 -12.40 3.71
C GLY A 43 2.17 -13.10 4.79
N SER A 44 1.85 -14.36 5.11
CA SER A 44 2.67 -15.17 6.02
C SER A 44 3.99 -15.68 5.39
N LYS A 45 4.10 -15.69 4.05
CA LYS A 45 5.29 -16.20 3.34
C LYS A 45 6.37 -15.14 3.25
N LYS A 46 7.18 -15.00 4.31
CA LYS A 46 8.31 -14.04 4.38
C LYS A 46 9.26 -14.13 3.17
N SER A 47 9.52 -15.33 2.66
CA SER A 47 10.36 -15.53 1.48
C SER A 47 9.81 -14.88 0.22
N LEU A 48 8.49 -14.86 0.06
CA LEU A 48 7.84 -14.21 -1.08
C LEU A 48 7.97 -12.69 -0.96
N ILE A 49 7.72 -12.15 0.22
CA ILE A 49 7.85 -10.71 0.49
C ILE A 49 9.28 -10.23 0.22
N ALA A 50 10.29 -10.96 0.70
CA ALA A 50 11.70 -10.63 0.45
C ALA A 50 12.06 -10.60 -1.05
N ILE A 51 11.47 -11.51 -1.83
CA ILE A 51 11.66 -11.61 -3.28
C ILE A 51 10.98 -10.45 -4.03
N LEU A 52 9.83 -9.99 -3.57
CA LEU A 52 9.13 -8.82 -4.13
C LEU A 52 9.84 -7.51 -3.79
N MET A 53 10.60 -7.49 -2.70
CA MET A 53 11.41 -6.35 -2.25
C MET A 53 12.75 -6.21 -2.97
N ASP A 54 13.10 -7.17 -3.83
CA ASP A 54 14.35 -7.14 -4.61
C ASP A 54 14.32 -6.00 -5.65
N PRO A 55 15.20 -4.99 -5.53
CA PRO A 55 15.19 -3.79 -6.36
C PRO A 55 15.62 -4.04 -7.81
N THR A 56 16.12 -5.24 -8.14
CA THR A 56 16.56 -5.60 -9.50
C THR A 56 15.40 -5.98 -10.43
N ARG A 57 14.16 -5.98 -9.93
CA ARG A 57 12.98 -6.52 -10.63
C ARG A 57 11.99 -5.42 -11.01
N SER A 58 10.95 -5.77 -11.77
CA SER A 58 9.83 -4.87 -12.11
C SER A 58 9.21 -4.28 -10.83
N ILE A 59 9.68 -3.09 -10.46
CA ILE A 59 9.30 -2.38 -9.23
C ILE A 59 7.78 -2.15 -9.18
N LYS A 60 7.14 -1.88 -10.32
CA LYS A 60 5.73 -1.48 -10.35
C LYS A 60 4.77 -2.59 -9.94
N ASP A 61 4.91 -3.80 -10.51
CA ASP A 61 3.96 -4.88 -10.23
C ASP A 61 4.23 -5.55 -8.88
N ALA A 62 5.49 -5.67 -8.48
CA ALA A 62 5.85 -6.16 -7.15
C ALA A 62 5.30 -5.25 -6.05
N LEU A 63 5.39 -3.94 -6.24
CA LEU A 63 4.87 -3.01 -5.25
C LEU A 63 3.34 -2.97 -5.18
N LYS A 64 2.61 -3.23 -6.27
CA LYS A 64 1.14 -3.43 -6.20
C LYS A 64 0.78 -4.62 -5.32
N VAL A 65 1.51 -5.73 -5.45
CA VAL A 65 1.31 -6.92 -4.61
C VAL A 65 1.61 -6.60 -3.14
N LEU A 66 2.71 -5.90 -2.86
CA LEU A 66 3.08 -5.50 -1.50
C LEU A 66 2.08 -4.51 -0.89
N PHE A 67 1.51 -3.62 -1.71
CA PHE A 67 0.47 -2.69 -1.30
C PHE A 67 -0.81 -3.43 -0.91
N ASP A 68 -1.30 -4.34 -1.75
CA ASP A 68 -2.50 -5.16 -1.48
C ASP A 68 -2.31 -6.05 -0.24
N LEU A 69 -1.09 -6.54 0.01
CA LEU A 69 -0.77 -7.25 1.25
C LEU A 69 -0.84 -6.34 2.49
N ALA A 70 -0.39 -5.09 2.40
CA ALA A 70 -0.40 -4.12 3.50
C ALA A 70 -1.80 -3.63 3.87
N LEU A 71 -2.74 -3.67 2.93
CA LEU A 71 -4.15 -3.37 3.18
C LEU A 71 -4.77 -4.36 4.17
N TYR A 72 -4.27 -5.58 4.26
CA TYR A 72 -4.77 -6.58 5.19
C TYR A 72 -4.10 -6.45 6.57
N PRO A 73 -4.85 -6.11 7.65
CA PRO A 73 -4.24 -5.78 8.95
C PRO A 73 -3.34 -6.86 9.54
N LEU A 74 -3.69 -8.13 9.38
CA LEU A 74 -2.91 -9.26 9.93
C LEU A 74 -1.52 -9.40 9.28
N ASN A 75 -1.30 -8.80 8.11
CA ASN A 75 -0.02 -8.85 7.42
C ASN A 75 0.91 -7.70 7.82
N ARG A 76 0.38 -6.62 8.43
CA ARG A 76 1.13 -5.37 8.65
C ARG A 76 2.37 -5.57 9.50
N THR A 77 2.26 -6.28 10.62
CA THR A 77 3.40 -6.57 11.51
C THR A 77 4.54 -7.24 10.76
N THR A 78 4.22 -8.28 9.96
CA THR A 78 5.21 -8.98 9.13
C THR A 78 5.85 -8.06 8.09
N LEU A 79 5.08 -7.18 7.46
CA LEU A 79 5.59 -6.27 6.43
C LEU A 79 6.46 -5.15 7.04
N VAL A 80 6.13 -4.68 8.24
CA VAL A 80 6.94 -3.73 9.00
C VAL A 80 8.26 -4.37 9.41
N GLU A 81 8.24 -5.59 9.96
CA GLU A 81 9.46 -6.35 10.31
C GLU A 81 10.39 -6.56 9.12
N LEU A 82 9.82 -6.76 7.93
CA LEU A 82 10.58 -6.97 6.69
C LEU A 82 10.98 -5.67 5.97
N GLY A 83 10.69 -4.51 6.56
CA GLY A 83 11.09 -3.22 5.99
C GLY A 83 10.39 -2.85 4.69
N VAL A 84 9.15 -3.32 4.47
CA VAL A 84 8.36 -3.07 3.25
C VAL A 84 7.80 -1.64 3.20
N MET A 85 7.64 -1.00 4.36
CA MET A 85 6.97 0.29 4.45
C MET A 85 7.69 1.41 3.67
N PRO A 86 9.02 1.60 3.78
CA PRO A 86 9.71 2.68 3.06
C PRO A 86 9.57 2.60 1.52
N PRO A 87 9.73 1.43 0.86
CA PRO A 87 9.49 1.32 -0.58
C PRO A 87 8.04 1.59 -1.00
N LEU A 88 7.05 1.20 -0.18
CA LEU A 88 5.65 1.56 -0.43
C LEU A 88 5.43 3.07 -0.34
N PHE A 89 6.06 3.76 0.61
CA PHE A 89 5.96 5.23 0.69
C PHE A 89 6.63 5.92 -0.50
N VAL A 90 7.79 5.47 -0.95
CA VAL A 90 8.44 6.01 -2.17
C VAL A 90 7.53 5.89 -3.38
N LEU A 91 6.77 4.80 -3.47
CA LEU A 91 5.80 4.58 -4.53
C LEU A 91 4.59 5.49 -4.43
N VAL A 92 4.02 5.68 -3.23
CA VAL A 92 2.92 6.62 -2.99
C VAL A 92 3.32 8.02 -3.46
N VAL A 93 4.56 8.40 -3.23
CA VAL A 93 5.10 9.70 -3.68
C VAL A 93 5.27 9.76 -5.20
N LYS A 94 5.70 8.67 -5.85
CA LYS A 94 6.00 8.62 -7.29
C LYS A 94 4.77 8.40 -8.18
N ASP A 95 3.81 7.59 -7.75
CA ASP A 95 2.61 7.22 -8.52
C ASP A 95 1.36 7.16 -7.60
N PRO A 96 0.83 8.31 -7.19
CA PRO A 96 -0.31 8.41 -6.27
C PRO A 96 -1.61 7.96 -6.92
N MET A 97 -1.70 8.08 -8.24
CA MET A 97 -2.85 7.60 -9.02
C MET A 97 -2.95 6.07 -8.92
N MET A 98 -1.81 5.37 -8.86
CA MET A 98 -1.79 3.94 -8.61
C MET A 98 -2.31 3.59 -7.21
N VAL A 99 -1.92 4.34 -6.18
CA VAL A 99 -2.44 4.18 -4.82
C VAL A 99 -3.95 4.40 -4.79
N ILE A 100 -4.44 5.47 -5.41
CA ILE A 100 -5.88 5.76 -5.52
C ILE A 100 -6.61 4.64 -6.27
N ALA A 101 -6.07 4.16 -7.39
CA ALA A 101 -6.67 3.07 -8.15
C ALA A 101 -6.72 1.75 -7.37
N GLN A 102 -5.78 1.50 -6.46
CA GLN A 102 -5.80 0.35 -5.57
C GLN A 102 -6.81 0.52 -4.43
N VAL A 103 -6.88 1.71 -3.84
CA VAL A 103 -7.78 2.04 -2.72
C VAL A 103 -9.26 2.06 -3.16
N VAL A 104 -9.55 2.48 -4.39
CA VAL A 104 -10.92 2.45 -4.95
C VAL A 104 -11.38 1.03 -5.29
N ARG A 105 -10.45 0.07 -5.32
CA ARG A 105 -10.71 -1.30 -5.79
C ARG A 105 -11.32 -2.22 -4.74
N CYS A 106 -11.36 -1.80 -3.47
CA CYS A 106 -11.82 -2.63 -2.34
C CYS A 106 -12.29 -1.74 -1.18
N ASP A 107 -13.52 -1.89 -0.70
CA ASP A 107 -14.03 -1.06 0.41
C ASP A 107 -13.25 -1.25 1.73
N GLU A 108 -12.72 -2.45 1.99
CA GLU A 108 -11.85 -2.69 3.17
C GLU A 108 -10.49 -1.99 3.07
N SER A 109 -10.03 -1.65 1.86
CA SER A 109 -8.76 -0.98 1.65
C SER A 109 -8.79 0.50 2.05
N ILE A 110 -9.96 1.13 1.94
CA ILE A 110 -10.20 2.51 2.37
C ILE A 110 -10.10 2.59 3.90
N GLU A 111 -10.73 1.66 4.62
CA GLU A 111 -10.66 1.59 6.09
C GLU A 111 -9.22 1.34 6.57
N ALA A 112 -8.48 0.46 5.89
CA ALA A 112 -7.08 0.20 6.17
C ALA A 112 -6.19 1.45 6.00
N PHE A 113 -6.46 2.27 4.97
CA PHE A 113 -5.78 3.55 4.75
C PHE A 113 -6.16 4.63 5.76
N ARG A 114 -7.37 4.54 6.32
CA ARG A 114 -7.89 5.45 7.36
C ARG A 114 -7.39 5.13 8.77
N SER A 115 -6.40 4.28 8.99
CA SER A 115 -5.81 4.16 10.32
C SER A 115 -4.94 5.38 10.65
N VAL A 116 -4.96 5.82 11.92
CA VAL A 116 -4.20 6.98 12.44
C VAL A 116 -2.72 6.94 12.02
N ASP A 117 -2.08 5.77 12.10
CA ASP A 117 -0.66 5.60 11.73
C ASP A 117 -0.40 5.94 10.25
N ASN A 118 -1.31 5.51 9.36
CA ASN A 118 -1.18 5.72 7.92
C ASN A 118 -1.46 7.18 7.54
N ILE A 119 -2.51 7.79 8.12
CA ILE A 119 -2.79 9.22 7.90
C ILE A 119 -1.66 10.08 8.45
N SER A 120 -1.08 9.73 9.60
CA SER A 120 0.06 10.46 10.18
C SER A 120 1.25 10.51 9.22
N VAL A 121 1.61 9.39 8.60
CA VAL A 121 2.71 9.36 7.62
C VAL A 121 2.38 10.17 6.37
N LEU A 122 1.14 10.11 5.87
CA LEU A 122 0.71 10.96 4.76
C LEU A 122 0.83 12.44 5.13
N VAL A 123 0.43 12.83 6.33
CA VAL A 123 0.54 14.21 6.80
C VAL A 123 2.00 14.66 6.88
N GLU A 124 2.91 13.81 7.34
CA GLU A 124 4.36 14.12 7.36
C GLU A 124 4.93 14.34 5.95
N LEU A 125 4.47 13.57 4.96
CA LEU A 125 4.87 13.75 3.57
C LEU A 125 4.29 15.02 2.94
N VAL A 126 3.12 15.49 3.38
CA VAL A 126 2.59 16.80 2.95
C VAL A 126 3.43 17.93 3.53
N VAL A 127 3.78 17.86 4.82
CA VAL A 127 4.52 18.92 5.52
C VAL A 127 5.99 18.97 5.10
N GLY A 128 6.66 17.82 4.99
CA GLY A 128 8.09 17.71 4.69
C GLY A 128 8.45 17.36 3.25
N GLY A 129 7.48 17.01 2.41
CA GLY A 129 7.72 16.58 1.04
C GLY A 129 7.98 17.72 0.04
N SER A 130 8.55 17.35 -1.11
CA SER A 130 8.71 18.24 -2.27
C SER A 130 7.37 18.75 -2.79
N GLY A 131 7.35 19.84 -3.58
CA GLY A 131 6.10 20.41 -4.13
C GLY A 131 5.22 19.37 -4.84
N ARG A 132 5.83 18.51 -5.66
CA ARG A 132 5.13 17.42 -6.35
C ARG A 132 4.66 16.32 -5.40
N THR A 133 5.48 15.95 -4.41
CA THR A 133 5.09 15.00 -3.35
C THR A 133 3.88 15.50 -2.56
N ARG A 134 3.86 16.80 -2.25
CA ARG A 134 2.80 17.45 -1.49
C ARG A 134 1.48 17.42 -2.26
N GLU A 135 1.46 17.89 -3.51
CA GLU A 135 0.25 17.84 -4.36
C GLU A 135 -0.32 16.42 -4.47
N ASN A 136 0.57 15.47 -4.72
CA ASN A 136 0.26 14.06 -4.86
C ASN A 136 -0.39 13.45 -3.62
N VAL A 137 0.18 13.71 -2.44
CA VAL A 137 -0.33 13.19 -1.17
C VAL A 137 -1.60 13.93 -0.75
N THR A 138 -1.69 15.24 -0.98
CA THR A 138 -2.92 16.02 -0.76
C THR A 138 -4.07 15.52 -1.63
N ALA A 139 -3.83 15.16 -2.89
CA ALA A 139 -4.85 14.57 -3.77
C ALA A 139 -5.34 13.21 -3.26
N ALA A 140 -4.44 12.36 -2.74
CA ALA A 140 -4.81 11.08 -2.13
C ALA A 140 -5.68 11.28 -0.88
N LEU A 141 -5.30 12.20 0.03
CA LEU A 141 -6.08 12.53 1.23
C LEU A 141 -7.45 13.12 0.89
N LEU A 142 -7.52 14.01 -0.11
CA LEU A 142 -8.77 14.57 -0.58
C LEU A 142 -9.73 13.49 -1.10
N ASN A 143 -9.21 12.48 -1.82
CA ASN A 143 -10.03 11.38 -2.30
C ASN A 143 -10.53 10.47 -1.17
N LEU A 144 -9.74 10.25 -0.11
CA LEU A 144 -10.20 9.55 1.09
C LEU A 144 -11.31 10.32 1.82
N VAL A 145 -11.22 11.65 1.87
CA VAL A 145 -12.28 12.52 2.41
C VAL A 145 -13.53 12.44 1.53
N LYS A 146 -13.38 12.40 0.20
CA LYS A 146 -14.53 12.25 -0.73
C LYS A 146 -15.22 10.90 -0.62
N SER A 147 -14.50 9.82 -0.29
CA SER A 147 -15.13 8.51 -0.17
C SER A 147 -15.96 8.36 1.10
N ASP A 148 -15.53 8.95 2.22
CA ASP A 148 -16.33 9.11 3.46
C ASP A 148 -15.59 10.07 4.40
N ARG A 149 -16.20 11.24 4.52
CA ARG A 149 -15.64 12.43 5.16
C ARG A 149 -15.54 12.26 6.66
N ASP A 150 -16.61 11.83 7.31
CA ASP A 150 -16.70 11.83 8.77
C ASP A 150 -15.69 10.89 9.39
N LYS A 151 -15.50 9.70 8.80
CA LYS A 151 -14.46 8.77 9.25
C LYS A 151 -13.06 9.31 9.00
N THR A 152 -12.78 9.80 7.78
CA THR A 152 -11.44 10.29 7.43
C THR A 152 -11.04 11.50 8.28
N MET A 153 -11.97 12.45 8.45
CA MET A 153 -11.73 13.65 9.25
C MET A 153 -11.67 13.37 10.75
N GLY A 154 -12.37 12.34 11.24
CA GLY A 154 -12.21 11.83 12.60
C GLY A 154 -10.76 11.40 12.87
N VAL A 155 -10.19 10.62 11.96
CA VAL A 155 -8.80 10.12 12.08
C VAL A 155 -7.79 11.25 11.90
N VAL A 156 -8.02 12.19 10.96
CA VAL A 156 -7.15 13.37 10.78
C VAL A 156 -7.08 14.24 12.04
N ARG A 157 -8.16 14.29 12.85
CA ARG A 157 -8.18 15.00 14.14
C ARG A 157 -7.38 14.30 15.23
N GLU A 158 -7.21 12.98 15.13
CA GLU A 158 -6.43 12.17 16.07
C GLU A 158 -4.93 12.18 15.76
N VAL A 159 -4.54 12.55 14.53
CA VAL A 159 -3.14 12.80 14.19
C VAL A 159 -2.64 14.04 14.92
N ASP A 160 -1.43 13.96 15.49
CA ASP A 160 -0.68 15.02 16.19
C ASP A 160 -1.20 16.43 15.87
N GLY A 161 -1.78 17.11 16.87
CA GLY A 161 -2.73 18.20 16.67
C GLY A 161 -2.21 19.38 15.83
N ALA A 162 -0.90 19.64 15.83
CA ALA A 162 -0.29 20.65 14.97
C ALA A 162 -0.25 20.23 13.49
N LYS A 163 0.04 18.96 13.21
CA LYS A 163 0.10 18.37 11.88
C LYS A 163 -1.30 18.14 11.30
N GLY A 164 -2.23 17.65 12.12
CA GLY A 164 -3.65 17.49 11.75
C GLY A 164 -4.30 18.84 11.39
N ALA A 165 -4.02 19.90 12.16
CA ALA A 165 -4.50 21.24 11.87
C ALA A 165 -3.97 21.80 10.54
N ALA A 166 -2.68 21.61 10.23
CA ALA A 166 -2.09 22.02 8.95
C ALA A 166 -2.77 21.35 7.75
N LEU A 167 -3.16 20.07 7.91
CA LEU A 167 -3.86 19.33 6.88
C LEU A 167 -5.31 19.83 6.68
N MET A 168 -6.01 20.17 7.77
CA MET A 168 -7.36 20.75 7.69
C MET A 168 -7.38 22.07 6.92
N VAL A 169 -6.35 22.90 7.11
CA VAL A 169 -6.21 24.16 6.37
C VAL A 169 -5.97 23.90 4.87
N MET A 170 -5.18 22.88 4.52
CA MET A 170 -4.88 22.52 3.12
C MET A 170 -6.03 21.83 2.39
N LEU A 171 -6.86 21.05 3.09
CA LEU A 171 -8.03 20.40 2.50
C LEU A 171 -9.20 21.37 2.29
N GLY A 172 -9.17 22.54 2.95
CA GLY A 172 -10.15 23.60 2.79
C GLY A 172 -11.55 23.25 3.35
N PRO A 173 -12.48 24.23 3.36
CA PRO A 173 -13.87 23.99 3.73
C PRO A 173 -14.57 23.29 2.55
N LEU A 174 -14.42 21.98 2.46
CA LEU A 174 -15.24 21.15 1.58
C LEU A 174 -16.59 20.84 2.20
#